data_AF-A0A3B3QI71-F1
#
_entry.id   AF-A0A3B3QI71-F1
#
_cell.length_a   1.000
_cell.length_b   1.000
_cell.length_c   1.000
_cell.angle_alpha   90.00
_cell.angle_beta   90.00
_cell.angle_gamma   90.00
#
_symmetry.space_group_name_H-M   'P 1'
#
loop_
_entity.id
_entity.type
_entity.pdbx_description
1 polymer ?
#
loop_
_entity_poly.entity_id
_entity_poly.type
_entity_poly.pdbx_seq_one_letter_code
_entity_poly.pdbx_strand_id
1 'polypeptide(L)'
;MAEAQQARVQTAVESMVEGLEREHIRKMQGRMFRCSAECCEQPSQSMQQVHQCIERCHAPLAQAQSLVTTELEKFQDRLSRCTMHCNDKAKDLFDSGTKEPAVRAAMERCVGGCVDDHVNLLPSMTRRLRDSLGAIPQ
;
A
#
# COMPACT_ATOMS: atom_id res chain seq x y z
N MET A 1 -23.32 2.60 -0.43
CA MET A 1 -22.78 3.87 -1.02
C MET A 1 -21.42 4.24 -0.42
N ALA A 2 -21.28 4.30 0.91
CA ALA A 2 -19.97 4.26 1.55
C ALA A 2 -19.14 3.04 1.07
N GLU A 3 -19.81 1.89 0.93
CA GLU A 3 -19.24 0.67 0.33
C GLU A 3 -18.78 0.84 -1.13
N ALA A 4 -19.45 1.67 -1.93
CA ALA A 4 -19.05 1.90 -3.33
C ALA A 4 -17.79 2.77 -3.41
N GLN A 5 -17.69 3.78 -2.54
CA GLN A 5 -16.50 4.60 -2.40
C GLN A 5 -15.32 3.79 -1.85
N GLN A 6 -15.58 2.92 -0.87
CA GLN A 6 -14.60 2.00 -0.33
C GLN A 6 -14.10 1.00 -1.38
N ALA A 7 -15.02 0.36 -2.12
CA ALA A 7 -14.68 -0.58 -3.19
C ALA A 7 -13.83 0.08 -4.27
N ARG A 8 -14.15 1.31 -4.64
CA ARG A 8 -13.39 2.06 -5.66
C ARG A 8 -11.95 2.32 -5.24
N VAL A 9 -11.72 2.75 -3.99
CA VAL A 9 -10.36 2.91 -3.47
C VAL A 9 -9.65 1.56 -3.43
N GLN A 10 -10.32 0.53 -2.92
CA GLN A 10 -9.76 -0.80 -2.78
C GLN A 10 -9.30 -1.35 -4.13
N THR A 11 -10.16 -1.33 -5.17
CA THR A 11 -9.80 -1.78 -6.52
C THR A 11 -8.62 -1.00 -7.09
N ALA A 12 -8.55 0.32 -6.88
CA ALA A 12 -7.46 1.14 -7.38
C ALA A 12 -6.12 0.81 -6.68
N VAL A 13 -6.16 0.59 -5.37
CA VAL A 13 -4.99 0.16 -4.59
C VAL A 13 -4.55 -1.24 -4.97
N GLU A 14 -5.48 -2.18 -5.10
CA GLU A 14 -5.20 -3.57 -5.52
C GLU A 14 -4.55 -3.59 -6.91
N SER A 15 -5.11 -2.87 -7.88
CA SER A 15 -4.53 -2.78 -9.23
C SER A 15 -3.10 -2.23 -9.22
N MET A 16 -2.82 -1.21 -8.40
CA MET A 16 -1.47 -0.69 -8.22
C MET A 16 -0.54 -1.74 -7.61
N VAL A 17 -0.95 -2.40 -6.53
CA VAL A 17 -0.14 -3.41 -5.83
C VAL A 17 0.16 -4.59 -6.75
N GLU A 18 -0.83 -5.08 -7.50
CA GLU A 18 -0.63 -6.13 -8.50
C GLU A 18 0.36 -5.70 -9.59
N GLY A 19 0.30 -4.45 -10.05
CA GLY A 19 1.25 -3.92 -11.00
C GLY A 19 2.69 -3.96 -10.47
N LEU A 20 2.90 -3.45 -9.26
CA LEU A 20 4.22 -3.47 -8.59
C LEU A 20 4.71 -4.90 -8.34
N GLU A 21 3.81 -5.81 -7.96
CA GLU A 21 4.12 -7.22 -7.73
C GLU A 21 4.63 -7.89 -9.01
N ARG A 22 3.87 -7.77 -10.10
CA ARG A 22 4.20 -8.40 -11.39
C ARG A 22 5.50 -7.86 -11.98
N GLU A 23 5.74 -6.57 -11.87
CA GLU A 23 6.90 -5.92 -12.49
C GLU A 23 8.20 -6.13 -11.70
N HIS A 24 8.13 -6.05 -10.36
CA HIS A 24 9.28 -6.03 -9.47
C HIS A 24 9.31 -7.21 -8.50
N ILE A 25 8.32 -7.31 -7.60
CA ILE A 25 8.38 -8.20 -6.43
C ILE A 25 8.52 -9.67 -6.83
N ARG A 26 7.80 -10.12 -7.87
CA ARG A 26 7.88 -11.51 -8.35
C ARG A 26 9.28 -11.89 -8.81
N LYS A 27 9.98 -10.98 -9.50
CA LYS A 27 11.36 -11.20 -9.95
C LYS A 27 12.33 -11.22 -8.77
N MET A 28 12.10 -10.37 -7.77
CA MET A 28 12.88 -10.36 -6.52
C MET A 28 12.72 -11.68 -5.76
N GLN A 29 11.49 -12.18 -5.62
CA GLN A 29 11.22 -13.49 -5.04
C GLN A 29 11.95 -14.61 -5.77
N GLY A 30 11.89 -14.64 -7.11
CA GLY A 30 12.59 -15.65 -7.91
C GLY A 30 14.11 -15.63 -7.71
N ARG A 31 14.73 -14.44 -7.59
CA ARG A 31 16.16 -14.31 -7.27
C ARG A 31 16.49 -14.77 -5.86
N MET A 32 15.70 -14.33 -4.88
CA MET A 32 15.86 -14.71 -3.48
C MET A 32 15.81 -16.24 -3.33
N PHE A 33 14.80 -16.92 -3.89
CA PHE A 33 14.70 -18.38 -3.77
C PHE A 33 15.89 -19.10 -4.40
N ARG A 34 16.37 -18.63 -5.57
CA ARG A 34 17.55 -19.22 -6.22
C ARG A 34 18.82 -19.02 -5.38
N CYS A 35 19.04 -17.80 -4.89
CA CYS A 35 20.15 -17.47 -4.00
C CYS A 35 20.13 -18.35 -2.74
N SER A 36 18.96 -18.51 -2.12
CA SER A 36 18.82 -19.37 -0.93
C SER A 36 19.10 -20.84 -1.24
N ALA A 37 18.72 -21.34 -2.42
CA ALA A 37 19.07 -22.70 -2.84
C ALA A 37 20.59 -22.87 -3.01
N GLU A 38 21.25 -21.91 -3.68
CA GLU A 38 22.71 -21.89 -3.85
C GLU A 38 23.45 -21.83 -2.50
N CYS A 39 22.90 -21.14 -1.49
CA CYS A 39 23.46 -21.17 -0.13
C CYS A 39 23.42 -22.58 0.48
N CYS A 40 22.32 -23.31 0.30
CA CYS A 40 22.11 -24.66 0.84
C CYS A 40 22.95 -25.73 0.13
N GLU A 41 23.38 -25.47 -1.10
CA GLU A 41 24.18 -26.41 -1.90
C GLU A 41 25.67 -26.38 -1.56
N GLN A 42 26.13 -25.50 -0.66
CA GLN A 42 27.55 -25.38 -0.31
C GLN A 42 27.97 -26.32 0.83
N PRO A 43 28.62 -27.46 0.54
CA PRO A 43 28.91 -28.48 1.55
C PRO A 43 30.03 -28.07 2.52
N SER A 44 30.83 -27.07 2.16
CA SER A 44 31.94 -26.57 2.98
C SER A 44 31.52 -25.51 4.00
N GLN A 45 30.29 -24.99 3.91
CA GLN A 45 29.78 -23.99 4.84
C GLN A 45 29.18 -24.65 6.07
N SER A 46 29.39 -24.03 7.24
CA SER A 46 28.69 -24.42 8.46
C SER A 46 27.21 -24.01 8.39
N MET A 47 26.38 -24.63 9.23
CA MET A 47 24.95 -24.27 9.34
C MET A 47 24.73 -22.76 9.57
N GLN A 48 25.55 -22.12 10.40
CA GLN A 48 25.44 -20.69 10.69
C GLN A 48 25.76 -19.83 9.46
N GLN A 49 26.77 -20.22 8.67
CA GLN A 49 27.13 -19.53 7.44
C GLN A 49 26.02 -19.63 6.39
N VAL A 50 25.40 -20.81 6.25
CA VAL A 50 24.25 -21.02 5.35
C VAL A 50 23.07 -20.15 5.75
N HIS A 51 22.72 -20.09 7.05
CA HIS A 51 21.62 -19.23 7.53
C HIS A 51 21.89 -17.76 7.25
N GLN A 52 23.11 -17.28 7.52
CA GLN A 52 23.48 -15.89 7.25
C GLN A 52 23.47 -15.58 5.74
N CYS A 53 23.82 -16.55 4.89
CA CYS A 53 23.71 -16.44 3.43
C CYS A 53 22.24 -16.26 3.00
N ILE A 54 21.34 -17.11 3.51
CA ILE A 54 19.89 -17.03 3.24
C ILE A 54 19.30 -15.69 3.70
N GLU A 55 19.66 -15.21 4.90
CA GLU A 55 19.19 -13.91 5.39
C GLU A 55 19.59 -12.76 4.44
N ARG A 56 20.80 -12.80 3.90
CA ARG A 56 21.25 -11.81 2.90
C ARG A 56 20.46 -11.92 1.60
N CYS A 57 20.14 -13.12 1.13
CA CYS A 57 19.28 -13.33 -0.04
C CYS A 57 17.87 -12.74 0.16
N HIS A 58 17.35 -12.76 1.39
CA HIS A 58 16.02 -12.26 1.73
C HIS A 58 15.97 -10.75 1.94
N ALA A 59 17.08 -10.12 2.32
CA ALA A 59 17.13 -8.71 2.70
C ALA A 59 16.56 -7.73 1.64
N PRO A 60 16.89 -7.85 0.33
CA PRO A 60 16.32 -6.98 -0.70
C PRO A 60 14.78 -7.08 -0.80
N LEU A 61 14.25 -8.30 -0.73
CA LEU A 61 12.80 -8.53 -0.79
C LEU A 61 12.10 -7.99 0.45
N ALA A 62 12.68 -8.19 1.64
CA ALA A 62 12.14 -7.63 2.88
C ALA A 62 12.11 -6.10 2.83
N GLN A 63 13.16 -5.47 2.31
CA GLN A 63 13.20 -4.01 2.12
C GLN A 63 12.10 -3.54 1.15
N ALA A 64 11.93 -4.22 0.02
CA ALA A 64 10.90 -3.92 -0.97
C ALA A 64 9.48 -4.04 -0.38
N GLN A 65 9.22 -5.10 0.36
CA GLN A 65 7.93 -5.31 1.03
C GLN A 65 7.66 -4.22 2.07
N SER A 66 8.65 -3.89 2.92
CA SER A 66 8.51 -2.83 3.91
C SER A 66 8.20 -1.48 3.26
N LEU A 67 8.88 -1.13 2.16
CA LEU A 67 8.64 0.10 1.42
C LEU A 67 7.19 0.21 0.93
N VAL A 68 6.69 -0.84 0.27
CA VAL A 68 5.32 -0.88 -0.26
C VAL A 68 4.31 -0.78 0.87
N THR A 69 4.47 -1.58 1.94
CA THR A 69 3.57 -1.58 3.09
C THR A 69 3.51 -0.21 3.76
N THR A 70 4.65 0.42 4.02
CA THR A 70 4.70 1.74 4.67
C THR A 70 4.04 2.83 3.83
N GLU A 71 4.21 2.83 2.51
CA GLU A 71 3.52 3.81 1.65
C GLU A 71 2.00 3.57 1.59
N LEU A 72 1.56 2.30 1.60
CA LEU A 72 0.14 1.96 1.67
C LEU A 72 -0.49 2.35 3.01
N GLU A 73 0.21 2.14 4.12
CA GLU A 73 -0.24 2.57 5.45
C GLU A 73 -0.42 4.08 5.52
N LYS A 74 0.55 4.86 5.03
CA LYS A 74 0.44 6.33 4.94
C LYS A 74 -0.75 6.77 4.09
N PHE A 75 -0.98 6.08 2.97
CA PHE A 75 -2.12 6.36 2.11
C PHE A 75 -3.45 6.10 2.83
N GLN A 76 -3.59 4.96 3.50
CA GLN A 76 -4.79 4.59 4.26
C GLN A 76 -5.05 5.53 5.43
N ASP A 77 -4.02 5.91 6.18
CA ASP A 77 -4.13 6.85 7.31
C ASP A 77 -4.62 8.22 6.85
N ARG A 78 -4.11 8.74 5.72
CA ARG A 78 -4.59 10.00 5.14
C ARG A 78 -6.05 9.94 4.71
N LEU A 79 -6.46 8.83 4.08
CA LEU A 79 -7.85 8.62 3.66
C LEU A 79 -8.79 8.50 4.86
N SER A 80 -8.37 7.76 5.89
CA SER A 80 -9.12 7.60 7.14
C SER A 80 -9.34 8.96 7.82
N ARG A 81 -8.29 9.77 7.95
CA ARG A 81 -8.40 11.14 8.49
C ARG A 81 -9.32 12.04 7.67
N CYS A 82 -9.27 11.94 6.35
CA CYS A 82 -10.19 12.70 5.47
C CYS A 82 -11.65 12.32 5.74
N THR A 83 -11.93 11.02 5.84
CA THR A 83 -13.27 10.50 6.16
C THR A 83 -13.73 10.92 7.56
N MET A 84 -12.85 10.87 8.56
CA MET A 84 -13.17 11.34 9.92
C MET A 84 -13.55 12.82 9.93
N HIS A 85 -12.81 13.67 9.22
CA HIS A 85 -13.14 15.09 9.09
C HIS A 85 -14.50 15.31 8.38
N CYS A 86 -14.90 14.45 7.44
CA CYS A 86 -16.24 14.48 6.88
C CYS A 86 -17.33 14.11 7.90
N ASN A 87 -17.05 13.15 8.78
CA ASN A 87 -17.96 12.78 9.86
C ASN A 87 -18.14 13.94 10.85
N ASP A 88 -17.05 14.61 11.23
CA ASP A 88 -17.10 15.77 12.13
C ASP A 88 -17.95 16.89 11.52
N LYS A 89 -17.72 17.21 10.24
CA LYS A 89 -18.55 18.20 9.50
C LYS A 89 -20.02 17.81 9.43
N ALA A 90 -20.32 16.53 9.22
CA ALA A 90 -21.70 16.05 9.19
C ALA A 90 -22.37 16.22 10.56
N LYS A 91 -21.65 15.92 11.64
CA LYS A 91 -22.12 16.11 13.01
C LYS A 91 -22.37 17.58 13.33
N ASP A 92 -21.45 18.47 12.98
CA ASP A 92 -21.62 19.92 13.17
C ASP A 92 -22.84 20.46 12.42
N LEU A 93 -23.06 20.00 11.18
CA LEU A 93 -24.26 20.37 10.40
C LEU A 93 -25.54 19.88 11.06
N PHE A 94 -25.54 18.66 11.58
CA PHE A 94 -26.69 18.11 12.29
C PHE A 94 -27.00 18.92 13.56
N ASP A 95 -25.98 19.19 14.38
CA ASP A 95 -26.11 19.95 15.63
C ASP A 95 -26.55 21.41 15.39
N SER A 96 -26.25 21.98 14.22
CA SER A 96 -26.74 23.30 13.79
C SER A 96 -28.23 23.34 13.37
N GLY A 97 -28.92 22.20 13.41
CA GLY A 97 -30.34 22.09 13.04
C GLY A 97 -30.58 21.78 11.55
N THR A 98 -29.56 21.40 10.79
CA THR A 98 -29.72 20.96 9.40
C THR A 98 -30.48 19.63 9.36
N LYS A 99 -31.46 19.50 8.47
CA LYS A 99 -32.27 18.28 8.35
C LYS A 99 -31.40 17.08 7.93
N GLU A 100 -31.67 15.92 8.52
CA GLU A 100 -30.94 14.66 8.31
C GLU A 100 -30.69 14.32 6.82
N PRO A 101 -31.65 14.46 5.87
CA PRO A 101 -31.38 14.17 4.46
C PRO A 101 -30.31 15.07 3.85
N ALA A 102 -30.26 16.35 4.26
CA ALA A 102 -29.27 17.30 3.77
C ALA A 102 -27.89 17.04 4.39
N VAL A 103 -27.83 16.66 5.67
CA VAL A 103 -26.59 16.23 6.34
C VAL A 103 -26.01 15.00 5.64
N ARG A 104 -26.84 13.99 5.38
CA ARG A 104 -26.42 12.77 4.69
C ARG A 104 -25.86 13.06 3.29
N ALA A 105 -26.55 13.88 2.51
CA ALA A 105 -26.06 14.27 1.18
C ALA A 105 -24.74 15.06 1.24
N ALA A 106 -24.55 15.91 2.27
CA ALA A 106 -23.29 16.63 2.47
C ALA A 106 -22.14 15.69 2.85
N MET A 107 -22.39 14.72 3.75
CA MET A 107 -21.44 13.69 4.12
C MET A 107 -21.01 12.85 2.91
N GLU A 108 -21.97 12.39 2.11
CA GLU A 108 -21.71 11.57 0.92
C GLU A 108 -20.84 12.33 -0.10
N ARG A 109 -21.11 13.62 -0.33
CA ARG A 109 -20.27 14.46 -1.20
C ARG A 109 -18.86 14.65 -0.64
N CYS A 110 -18.74 14.86 0.68
CA CYS A 110 -17.44 15.04 1.33
C CYS A 110 -16.57 13.78 1.20
N VAL A 111 -17.13 12.61 1.51
CA VAL A 111 -16.43 11.32 1.39
C VAL A 111 -16.08 11.01 -0.07
N GLY A 112 -16.99 11.31 -1.01
CA GLY A 112 -16.70 11.20 -2.44
C GLY A 112 -15.48 12.02 -2.86
N GLY A 113 -15.39 13.28 -2.41
CA GLY A 113 -14.23 14.13 -2.64
C GLY A 113 -12.94 13.56 -2.05
N CYS A 114 -12.99 13.05 -0.81
CA CYS A 114 -11.83 12.36 -0.21
C CYS A 114 -11.34 11.20 -1.08
N VAL A 115 -12.25 10.37 -1.58
CA VAL A 115 -11.89 9.24 -2.45
C VAL A 115 -11.31 9.72 -3.77
N ASP A 116 -11.92 10.70 -4.43
CA ASP A 116 -11.41 11.27 -5.68
C ASP A 116 -9.99 11.80 -5.53
N ASP A 117 -9.76 12.62 -4.49
CA ASP A 117 -8.45 13.19 -4.21
C ASP A 117 -7.40 12.11 -3.97
N HIS A 118 -7.73 11.07 -3.20
CA HIS A 118 -6.77 10.01 -2.88
C HIS A 118 -6.51 9.08 -4.07
N VAL A 119 -7.54 8.70 -4.84
CA VAL A 119 -7.36 7.92 -6.06
C VAL A 119 -6.47 8.67 -7.07
N ASN A 120 -6.62 9.99 -7.18
CA ASN A 120 -5.79 10.83 -8.04
C ASN A 120 -4.31 10.89 -7.60
N LEU A 121 -4.00 10.60 -6.33
CA LEU A 121 -2.62 10.51 -5.84
C LEU A 121 -1.93 9.20 -6.22
N LEU A 122 -2.70 8.11 -6.42
CA LEU A 122 -2.16 6.78 -6.67
C LEU A 122 -1.16 6.73 -7.84
N PRO A 123 -1.42 7.30 -9.03
CA PRO A 123 -0.45 7.24 -10.14
C PRO A 123 0.91 7.87 -9.84
N SER A 124 0.93 8.93 -9.01
CA SER A 124 2.19 9.54 -8.58
C SER A 124 2.93 8.66 -7.58
N MET A 125 2.19 8.01 -6.66
CA MET A 125 2.72 7.11 -5.66
C MET A 125 3.27 5.84 -6.30
N THR A 126 2.53 5.24 -7.25
CA THR A 126 2.96 4.07 -8.04
C THR A 126 4.30 4.33 -8.74
N ARG A 127 4.47 5.52 -9.34
CA ARG A 127 5.74 5.89 -10.00
C ARG A 127 6.89 5.93 -8.99
N ARG A 128 6.71 6.63 -7.86
CA ARG A 128 7.75 6.69 -6.81
C ARG A 128 8.10 5.30 -6.26
N LEU A 129 7.10 4.45 -6.04
CA LEU A 129 7.31 3.07 -5.59
C LEU A 129 8.07 2.26 -6.64
N ARG A 130 7.70 2.35 -7.91
CA ARG A 130 8.42 1.70 -9.02
C ARG A 130 9.89 2.08 -9.07
N ASP A 131 10.18 3.38 -8.98
CA ASP A 131 11.55 3.89 -9.02
C ASP A 131 12.35 3.41 -7.81
N SER A 132 11.75 3.46 -6.63
CA SER A 132 12.36 3.01 -5.37
C SER A 132 12.63 1.50 -5.38
N LEU A 133 11.68 0.70 -5.87
CA LEU A 133 11.85 -0.75 -6.02
C LEU A 133 12.92 -1.11 -7.07
N GLY A 134 13.02 -0.33 -8.15
CA GLY A 134 14.06 -0.47 -9.15
C GLY A 134 15.46 -0.13 -8.64
N ALA A 135 15.56 0.72 -7.61
CA ALA A 135 16.82 1.12 -7.00
C ALA A 135 17.34 0.15 -5.92
N ILE A 136 16.52 -0.81 -5.46
CA ILE A 136 16.95 -1.79 -4.45
C ILE A 136 18.00 -2.73 -5.08
N PRO A 137 19.22 -2.82 -4.52
CA PRO A 137 20.25 -3.75 -4.99
C PRO A 137 19.74 -5.19 -4.97
N GLN A 138 20.03 -5.95 -6.03
CA GLN A 138 19.54 -7.31 -6.24
C GLN A 138 20.69 -8.31 -6.32
#